data_AF-A0A6N3ADA9-F1
#
_entry.id   AF-A0A6N3ADA9-F1
#
_cell.length_a   1.000
_cell.length_b   1.000
_cell.length_c   1.000
_cell.angle_alpha   90.00
_cell.angle_beta   90.00
_cell.angle_gamma   90.00
#
_symmetry.space_group_name_H-M   'P 1'
#
loop_
_entity.id
_entity.type
_entity.pdbx_description
1 polymer ?
#
loop_
_entity_poly.entity_id
_entity_poly.type
_entity_poly.pdbx_seq_one_letter_code
_entity_poly.pdbx_strand_id
1 'polypeptide(L)'
;MITPKQRAKLKKISHGYRPLVNIGKGGISENTLKQIDDTLNKREVMKIKILNNNLDDRDMLIDEILTKLDCEFVRYMGNILTIYRESENKVIDLDD
;
A
#
# COMPACT_ATOMS: atom_id res chain seq x y z
N MET A 1 6.19 13.09 1.14
CA MET A 1 7.12 12.25 1.92
C MET A 1 6.69 12.26 3.39
N ILE A 2 6.23 11.13 3.91
CA ILE A 2 5.75 10.97 5.28
C ILE A 2 6.90 10.98 6.29
N THR A 3 6.69 11.64 7.42
CA THR A 3 7.66 11.66 8.52
C THR A 3 7.70 10.33 9.29
N PRO A 4 8.75 10.05 10.07
CA PRO A 4 8.80 8.86 10.93
C PRO A 4 7.61 8.76 11.91
N LYS A 5 7.14 9.90 12.44
CA LYS A 5 5.99 9.99 13.35
C LYS A 5 4.69 9.60 12.65
N GLN A 6 4.44 10.19 11.47
CA GLN A 6 3.30 9.86 10.62
C GLN A 6 3.33 8.38 10.20
N ARG A 7 4.50 7.86 9.80
CA ARG A 7 4.67 6.44 9.48
C ARG A 7 4.32 5.52 10.65
N ALA A 8 4.64 5.89 11.89
CA ALA A 8 4.24 5.14 13.07
C ALA A 8 2.71 5.16 13.30
N LYS A 9 2.07 6.33 13.11
CA LYS A 9 0.61 6.48 13.15
C LYS A 9 -0.08 5.62 12.09
N LEU A 10 0.41 5.65 10.85
CA LEU A 10 -0.07 4.82 9.75
C LEU A 10 0.08 3.32 10.01
N LYS A 11 1.19 2.88 10.64
CA LYS A 11 1.36 1.49 11.08
C LYS A 11 0.32 1.08 12.12
N LYS A 12 -0.03 1.98 13.04
CA LYS A 12 -1.08 1.74 14.06
C LYS A 12 -2.45 1.64 13.42
N ILE A 13 -2.79 2.59 12.53
CA ILE A 13 -4.06 2.61 11.79
C ILE A 13 -4.20 1.33 10.97
N SER A 14 -3.17 0.95 10.22
CA SER A 14 -3.23 -0.21 9.34
C SER A 14 -3.36 -1.52 10.10
N HIS A 15 -3.01 -1.61 11.39
CA HIS A 15 -3.05 -2.86 12.16
C HIS A 15 -4.41 -3.58 12.05
N GLY A 16 -5.52 -2.84 12.16
CA GLY A 16 -6.88 -3.38 12.05
C GLY A 16 -7.33 -3.72 10.63
N TYR A 17 -6.56 -3.33 9.60
CA TYR A 17 -6.95 -3.54 8.20
C TYR A 17 -6.55 -4.92 7.72
N ARG A 18 -7.43 -5.52 6.91
CA ARG A 18 -7.14 -6.73 6.15
C ARG A 18 -6.61 -6.35 4.76
N PRO A 19 -5.71 -7.13 4.16
CA PRO A 19 -5.35 -6.94 2.76
C PRO A 19 -6.59 -7.10 1.87
N LEU A 20 -6.79 -6.21 0.91
CA LEU A 20 -7.92 -6.27 -0.03
C LEU A 20 -7.50 -6.78 -1.40
N VAL A 21 -6.20 -6.73 -1.70
CA VAL A 21 -5.62 -7.15 -2.98
C VAL A 21 -4.53 -8.18 -2.71
N ASN A 22 -4.47 -9.20 -3.57
CA ASN A 22 -3.42 -10.20 -3.59
C ASN A 22 -2.64 -10.11 -4.91
N ILE A 23 -1.31 -10.20 -4.85
CA ILE A 23 -0.42 -10.26 -6.01
C ILE A 23 0.25 -11.63 -6.04
N GLY A 24 0.03 -12.40 -7.11
CA GLY A 24 0.53 -13.78 -7.25
C GLY A 24 1.51 -13.95 -8.39
N LYS A 25 1.57 -15.15 -8.96
CA LYS A 25 2.47 -15.52 -10.07
C LYS A 25 2.38 -14.60 -11.29
N GLY A 26 1.21 -14.04 -11.57
CA GLY A 26 1.00 -13.14 -12.71
C GLY A 26 1.50 -11.71 -12.48
N GLY A 27 2.14 -11.44 -11.35
CA GLY A 27 2.60 -10.11 -10.97
C GLY A 27 1.48 -9.11 -10.83
N ILE A 28 1.80 -7.83 -11.02
CA ILE A 28 0.84 -6.75 -10.96
C ILE A 28 0.23 -6.46 -12.34
N SER A 29 -1.11 -6.42 -12.39
CA SER A 29 -1.86 -6.07 -13.59
C SER A 29 -2.42 -4.66 -13.51
N GLU A 30 -2.82 -4.08 -14.65
CA GLU A 30 -3.51 -2.78 -14.69
C GLU A 30 -4.79 -2.77 -13.85
N ASN A 31 -5.56 -3.87 -13.89
CA ASN A 31 -6.76 -4.01 -13.08
C ASN A 31 -6.44 -4.04 -11.57
N THR A 32 -5.34 -4.68 -11.20
CA THR A 32 -4.84 -4.68 -9.82
C THR A 32 -4.42 -3.28 -9.39
N LEU A 33 -3.67 -2.56 -10.23
CA LEU A 33 -3.26 -1.17 -9.97
C LEU A 33 -4.48 -0.27 -9.78
N LYS A 34 -5.48 -0.39 -10.65
CA LYS A 34 -6.72 0.39 -10.55
C LYS A 34 -7.47 0.12 -9.23
N GLN A 35 -7.55 -1.14 -8.79
CA GLN A 35 -8.18 -1.47 -7.51
C GLN A 35 -7.40 -0.89 -6.31
N ILE A 36 -6.07 -0.88 -6.39
CA ILE A 36 -5.24 -0.26 -5.35
C ILE A 36 -5.49 1.25 -5.34
N ASP A 37 -5.48 1.89 -6.52
CA ASP A 37 -5.75 3.31 -6.70
C ASP A 37 -7.12 3.73 -6.12
N ASP A 38 -8.19 3.05 -6.51
CA ASP A 38 -9.55 3.29 -6.03
C ASP A 38 -9.67 3.11 -4.50
N THR A 39 -8.88 2.18 -3.93
CA THR A 39 -8.86 1.94 -2.48
C THR A 39 -8.12 3.04 -1.75
N LEU A 40 -6.96 3.46 -2.27
CA LEU A 40 -6.17 4.56 -1.71
C LEU A 40 -6.97 5.85 -1.71
N ASN A 41 -7.69 6.18 -2.79
CA ASN A 41 -8.54 7.36 -2.86
C ASN A 41 -9.66 7.39 -1.81
N LYS A 42 -10.09 6.23 -1.30
CA LYS A 42 -11.19 6.13 -0.32
C LYS A 42 -10.73 5.98 1.12
N ARG A 43 -9.55 5.41 1.34
CA ARG A 43 -9.09 4.99 2.68
C ARG A 43 -7.73 5.56 3.06
N GLU A 44 -6.99 6.08 2.10
CA GLU A 44 -5.62 6.61 2.17
C GLU A 44 -4.55 5.60 2.60
N VAL A 45 -4.91 4.53 3.31
CA VAL A 45 -4.04 3.43 3.70
C VAL A 45 -4.58 2.12 3.17
N MET A 46 -3.70 1.32 2.59
CA MET A 46 -4.03 0.00 2.08
C MET A 46 -3.01 -1.05 2.48
N LYS A 47 -3.49 -2.28 2.67
CA LYS A 47 -2.68 -3.49 2.74
C LYS A 47 -2.83 -4.32 1.47
N ILE A 48 -1.71 -4.80 0.95
CA ILE A 48 -1.60 -5.66 -0.22
C ILE A 48 -0.86 -6.92 0.21
N LYS A 49 -1.38 -8.10 -0.15
CA LYS A 49 -0.74 -9.38 0.14
C LYS A 49 0.01 -9.87 -1.08
N ILE A 50 1.31 -10.03 -0.96
CA ILE A 50 2.14 -10.70 -1.97
C ILE A 50 2.11 -12.19 -1.68
N LEU A 51 1.72 -13.02 -2.64
CA LEU A 51 1.64 -14.46 -2.46
C LEU A 51 3.03 -15.08 -2.66
N ASN A 52 3.29 -16.20 -2.00
CA ASN A 52 4.60 -16.88 -2.07
C ASN A 52 4.92 -17.42 -3.48
N ASN A 53 3.93 -17.47 -4.37
CA ASN A 53 4.11 -17.88 -5.76
C ASN A 53 4.33 -16.70 -6.73
N ASN A 54 4.41 -15.47 -6.22
CA ASN A 54 4.88 -14.33 -6.99
C ASN A 54 6.33 -14.57 -7.41
N LEU A 55 6.65 -14.21 -8.66
CA LEU A 55 7.95 -14.43 -9.26
C LEU A 55 8.75 -13.14 -9.45
N ASP A 56 8.13 -12.00 -9.15
CA ASP A 56 8.76 -10.71 -9.28
C ASP A 56 9.76 -10.52 -8.13
N ASP A 57 10.81 -9.75 -8.38
CA ASP A 57 11.62 -9.26 -7.27
C ASP A 57 10.75 -8.36 -6.38
N ARG A 58 10.79 -8.62 -5.07
CA ARG A 58 9.95 -7.92 -4.10
C ARG A 58 10.18 -6.41 -4.15
N ASP A 59 11.44 -5.99 -4.20
CA ASP A 59 11.79 -4.58 -4.10
C ASP A 59 11.42 -3.87 -5.41
N MET A 60 11.64 -4.52 -6.55
CA MET A 60 11.15 -4.03 -7.86
C MET A 60 9.62 -3.89 -7.91
N LEU A 61 8.87 -4.89 -7.42
CA LEU A 61 7.41 -4.85 -7.39
C LEU A 61 6.89 -3.73 -6.47
N ILE A 62 7.53 -3.54 -5.31
CA ILE A 62 7.19 -2.44 -4.40
C ILE A 62 7.45 -1.11 -5.11
N ASP A 63 8.63 -0.91 -5.70
CA ASP A 63 9.00 0.33 -6.39
C ASP A 63 8.06 0.63 -7.57
N GLU A 64 7.65 -0.40 -8.31
CA GLU A 64 6.65 -0.28 -9.38
C GLU A 64 5.31 0.24 -8.86
N ILE A 65 4.80 -0.33 -7.76
CA ILE A 65 3.53 0.10 -7.14
C ILE A 65 3.63 1.54 -6.65
N LEU A 66 4.70 1.87 -5.92
CA LEU A 66 4.88 3.20 -5.34
C LEU A 66 4.97 4.26 -6.43
N THR A 67 5.70 3.96 -7.50
CA THR A 67 5.90 4.88 -8.64
C THR A 67 4.63 5.06 -9.46
N LYS A 68 3.96 3.96 -9.85
CA LYS A 68 2.77 4.02 -10.72
C LYS A 68 1.58 4.67 -10.04
N LEU A 69 1.49 4.58 -8.72
CA LEU A 69 0.38 5.11 -7.94
C LEU A 69 0.71 6.38 -7.18
N ASP A 70 1.92 6.92 -7.32
CA ASP A 70 2.39 8.09 -6.54
C ASP A 70 2.03 7.97 -5.05
N CYS A 71 2.45 6.85 -4.45
CA CYS A 71 2.15 6.52 -3.07
C CYS A 71 3.40 6.21 -2.26
N GLU A 72 3.26 6.23 -0.94
CA GLU A 72 4.36 6.13 -0.01
C GLU A 72 4.41 4.79 0.72
N PHE A 73 5.63 4.27 0.88
CA PHE A 73 5.88 3.07 1.66
C PHE A 73 5.68 3.31 3.16
N VAL A 74 4.84 2.48 3.78
CA VAL A 74 4.64 2.49 5.24
C VAL A 74 5.40 1.34 5.91
N ARG A 75 5.18 0.11 5.44
CA ARG A 75 5.78 -1.11 5.99
C ARG A 75 5.63 -2.30 5.05
N TYR A 76 6.62 -3.18 5.04
CA TYR A 76 6.49 -4.55 4.57
C TYR A 76 6.67 -5.51 5.75
N MET A 77 5.74 -6.45 5.96
CA MET A 77 5.82 -7.42 7.06
C MET A 77 5.33 -8.79 6.61
N GLY A 78 6.24 -9.77 6.66
CA GLY A 78 5.99 -11.11 6.13
C GLY A 78 5.76 -11.01 4.63
N ASN A 79 4.50 -11.11 4.22
CA ASN A 79 4.08 -10.95 2.84
C ASN A 79 3.02 -9.87 2.64
N ILE A 80 2.86 -8.98 3.63
CA ILE A 80 1.92 -7.86 3.57
C ILE A 80 2.68 -6.56 3.38
N LEU A 81 2.42 -5.89 2.26
CA LEU A 81 2.81 -4.52 1.98
C LEU A 81 1.74 -3.56 2.50
N THR A 82 2.15 -2.52 3.21
CA THR A 82 1.29 -1.40 3.61
C THR A 82 1.81 -0.13 2.94
N ILE A 83 0.90 0.56 2.26
CA ILE A 83 1.16 1.80 1.53
C ILE A 83 0.17 2.89 1.95
N TYR A 84 0.55 4.13 1.72
CA TYR A 84 -0.24 5.32 2.02
C TYR A 84 -0.24 6.29 0.84
N ARG A 85 -1.37 6.92 0.54
CA ARG A 85 -1.46 8.09 -0.32
C ARG A 85 -2.51 9.02 0.23
N GLU A 86 -2.17 10.30 0.36
CA GLU A 86 -3.14 11.31 0.76
C GLU A 86 -4.19 11.47 -0.35
N SER A 87 -5.45 11.56 0.03
CA SER A 87 -6.56 11.74 -0.90
C SER A 87 -7.04 13.19 -0.87
N GLU A 88 -7.73 13.62 -1.93
CA GLU A 88 -8.34 14.96 -1.97
C GLU A 88 -9.38 15.16 -0.84
N ASN A 89 -10.01 14.08 -0.40
CA ASN A 89 -10.97 14.07 0.70
C ASN A 89 -10.33 13.45 1.94
N LYS A 90 -9.41 14.18 2.58
CA LYS A 90 -8.61 13.71 3.73
C LYS A 90 -9.44 12.93 4.75
N VAL A 91 -9.16 11.64 4.93
CA VAL A 91 -9.87 10.75 5.87
C VAL A 91 -9.01 10.34 7.06
N ILE A 92 -7.69 10.43 6.94
CA ILE A 92 -6.72 10.17 8.00
C ILE A 92 -6.07 11.49 8.40
N ASP A 93 -6.26 11.85 9.66
CA ASP A 93 -5.49 12.94 10.25
C ASP A 93 -4.08 12.46 10.62
N LEU A 94 -3.09 12.95 9.88
CA LEU A 94 -1.66 12.71 10.12
C LEU A 94 -0.99 13.82 10.93
N ASP A 95 -1.72 14.86 11.26
CA ASP A 95 -1.24 15.93 12.11
C ASP A 95 -1.27 15.45 13.57
N ASP A 96 -0.33 15.96 14.37
CA ASP A 96 -0.26 15.76 15.81
C ASP A 96 0.03 17.12 16.47
#